data_AF-A0A963EJC6-F1
#
_entry.id   AF-A0A963EJC6-F1
#
_cell.length_a   1.000
_cell.length_b   1.000
_cell.length_c   1.000
_cell.angle_alpha   90.00
_cell.angle_beta   90.00
_cell.angle_gamma   90.00
#
_symmetry.space_group_name_H-M   'P 1'
#
loop_
_entity.id
_entity.type
_entity.pdbx_description
1 polymer ?
#
loop_
_entity_poly.entity_id
_entity_poly.type
_entity_poly.pdbx_seq_one_letter_code
_entity_poly.pdbx_strand_id
1 'polypeptide(L)'
;VWLMLIFGLGAFILRKLDYPLAPAVLAIVLGPIAEPTLRQSLLLSSGDPSIFFTRPIAGPITVIAIILILLPLFKVILGRRRGAETNAA
;
A
#
# COMPACT_ATOMS: atom_id res chain seq x y z
N VAL A 1 21.94 5.30 17.63
CA VAL A 1 21.57 4.12 18.44
C VAL A 1 20.06 3.85 18.40
N TRP A 2 19.20 4.81 18.76
CA TRP A 2 17.73 4.64 18.70
C TRP A 2 17.19 4.23 17.32
N LEU A 3 17.68 4.84 16.24
CA LEU A 3 17.29 4.49 14.87
C LEU A 3 17.61 3.02 14.53
N MET A 4 18.81 2.54 14.90
CA MET A 4 19.24 1.15 14.70
C MET A 4 18.37 0.16 15.46
N LEU A 5 17.95 0.51 16.69
CA LEU A 5 17.02 -0.30 17.48
C LEU A 5 15.64 -0.41 16.81
N ILE A 6 15.11 0.70 16.30
CA ILE A 6 13.81 0.73 15.60
C ILE A 6 13.86 -0.11 14.32
N PHE A 7 14.89 0.07 13.48
CA PHE A 7 15.03 -0.71 12.25
C PHE A 7 15.31 -2.19 12.53
N GLY A 8 16.11 -2.52 13.54
CA GLY A 8 16.37 -3.90 13.95
C GLY A 8 15.12 -4.61 14.44
N LEU A 9 14.32 -3.94 15.28
CA LEU A 9 13.04 -4.47 15.74
C LEU A 9 12.03 -4.60 14.59
N GLY A 10 11.95 -3.60 13.72
CA GLY A 10 11.08 -3.64 12.54
C GLY A 10 11.43 -4.78 11.57
N ALA A 11 12.72 -5.01 11.32
CA ALA A 11 13.19 -6.12 10.50
C ALA A 11 12.91 -7.49 11.15
N PHE A 12 13.06 -7.61 12.48
CA PHE A 12 12.69 -8.83 13.22
C PHE A 12 11.20 -9.14 13.09
N ILE A 13 10.34 -8.12 13.20
CA ILE A 13 8.89 -8.26 13.01
C ILE A 13 8.59 -8.72 11.57
N LEU A 14 9.15 -8.07 10.56
CA LEU A 14 8.96 -8.46 9.15
C LEU A 14 9.36 -9.91 8.87
N ARG A 15 10.46 -10.37 9.49
CA ARG A 15 10.89 -11.77 9.41
C ARG A 15 9.90 -12.73 10.07
N LYS A 16 9.30 -12.34 11.20
CA LYS A 16 8.29 -13.15 11.90
C LYS A 16 6.95 -13.22 11.17
N LEU A 17 6.63 -12.22 10.33
CA LEU A 17 5.42 -12.20 9.49
C LEU A 17 5.60 -12.93 8.15
N ASP A 18 6.74 -13.61 7.93
CA ASP A 18 7.08 -14.27 6.66
C ASP A 18 6.86 -13.36 5.45
N TYR A 19 7.19 -12.07 5.60
CA TYR A 19 6.93 -11.09 4.56
C TYR A 19 7.74 -11.46 3.31
N PRO A 20 7.10 -11.72 2.17
CA PRO A 20 7.80 -12.21 0.99
C PRO A 20 8.79 -11.16 0.49
N LEU A 21 9.97 -11.63 0.06
CA LEU A 21 11.01 -10.76 -0.49
C LEU A 21 10.55 -10.04 -1.77
N ALA A 22 9.68 -10.68 -2.55
CA ALA A 22 9.22 -10.15 -3.84
C ALA A 22 8.52 -8.78 -3.72
N PRO A 23 7.48 -8.56 -2.89
CA PRO A 23 6.91 -7.22 -2.67
C PRO A 23 7.89 -6.18 -2.15
N ALA A 24 8.86 -6.57 -1.31
CA ALA A 24 9.87 -5.64 -0.80
C ALA A 24 10.78 -5.13 -1.94
N VAL A 25 11.24 -6.03 -2.82
CA VAL A 25 12.01 -5.67 -4.01
C VAL A 25 11.19 -4.80 -4.96
N LEU A 26 9.92 -5.14 -5.20
CA LEU A 26 9.03 -4.34 -6.04
C LEU A 26 8.86 -2.92 -5.49
N ALA A 27 8.71 -2.76 -4.17
CA ALA A 27 8.64 -1.44 -3.56
C ALA A 27 9.93 -0.63 -3.75
N ILE A 28 11.09 -1.27 -3.63
CA ILE A 28 12.41 -0.63 -3.83
C ILE A 28 12.59 -0.20 -5.29
N VAL A 29 12.12 -1.00 -6.25
CA VAL A 29 12.23 -0.69 -7.68
C VAL A 29 11.23 0.38 -8.13
N LEU A 30 9.98 0.30 -7.64
CA LEU A 30 8.90 1.22 -8.02
C LEU A 30 8.99 2.56 -7.29
N GLY A 31 9.52 2.59 -6.07
CA GLY A 31 9.64 3.81 -5.25
C GLY A 31 10.34 4.98 -5.99
N PRO A 32 11.52 4.77 -6.60
CA PRO A 32 12.21 5.79 -7.38
C PRO A 32 11.44 6.32 -8.59
N ILE A 33 10.43 5.61 -9.08
CA ILE A 33 9.55 6.04 -10.18
C ILE A 33 8.31 6.75 -9.62
N ALA A 34 7.78 6.25 -8.49
CA ALA A 34 6.59 6.79 -7.83
C ALA A 34 6.84 8.19 -7.24
N GLU A 35 7.97 8.40 -6.56
CA GLU A 35 8.24 9.68 -5.86
C GLU A 35 8.35 10.87 -6.83
N PRO A 36 9.12 10.81 -7.92
CA PRO A 36 9.19 11.92 -8.87
C PRO A 36 7.87 12.18 -9.58
N THR A 37 7.11 11.13 -9.93
CA THR A 37 5.82 11.29 -10.62
C THR A 37 4.76 11.88 -9.71
N LEU A 38 4.70 11.44 -8.44
CA LEU A 38 3.85 12.04 -7.41
C LEU A 38 4.19 13.52 -7.19
N ARG A 39 5.47 13.82 -6.99
CA ARG A 39 5.95 15.20 -6.80
C ARG A 39 5.66 16.07 -8.02
N GLN A 40 5.86 15.55 -9.23
CA GLN A 40 5.54 16.26 -10.47
C GLN A 40 4.04 16.58 -10.55
N SER A 41 3.16 15.61 -10.26
CA SER A 41 1.72 15.85 -10.24
C SER A 41 1.31 16.92 -9.23
N LEU A 42 1.92 16.92 -8.04
CA LEU A 42 1.65 17.93 -7.00
C LEU A 42 2.20 19.31 -7.38
N LEU A 43 3.37 19.39 -8.01
CA LEU A 43 3.90 20.66 -8.50
C LEU A 43 3.00 21.27 -9.59
N LEU A 44 2.42 20.43 -10.46
CA LEU A 44 1.46 20.86 -11.47
C LEU A 44 0.14 21.39 -10.88
N SER A 45 -0.23 20.96 -9.67
CA SER A 45 -1.42 21.44 -8.95
C SER A 45 -1.11 22.52 -7.92
N SER A 46 0.11 23.10 -7.94
CA SER A 46 0.56 24.06 -6.92
C SER A 46 0.48 23.53 -5.48
N GLY A 47 0.65 22.22 -5.31
CA GLY A 47 0.60 21.52 -4.03
C GLY A 47 -0.78 20.98 -3.63
N ASP A 48 -1.82 21.16 -4.46
CA ASP A 48 -3.16 20.68 -4.13
C ASP A 48 -3.35 19.18 -4.50
N PRO A 49 -3.59 18.28 -3.52
CA PRO A 49 -3.85 16.86 -3.79
C PRO A 49 -5.22 16.61 -4.45
N SER A 50 -6.09 17.61 -4.57
CA SER A 50 -7.37 17.50 -5.29
C SER A 50 -7.19 17.13 -6.77
N ILE A 51 -6.00 17.34 -7.34
CA ILE A 51 -5.68 17.00 -8.74
C ILE A 51 -5.91 15.52 -9.09
N PHE A 52 -5.78 14.63 -8.11
CA PHE A 52 -6.04 13.20 -8.31
C PHE A 52 -7.52 12.90 -8.52
N PHE A 53 -8.44 13.75 -8.05
CA PHE A 53 -9.89 13.58 -8.18
C PHE A 53 -10.54 14.51 -9.20
N THR A 54 -9.95 15.69 -9.44
CA THR A 54 -10.50 16.69 -10.37
C THR A 54 -10.17 16.41 -11.83
N ARG A 55 -9.09 15.66 -12.13
CA ARG A 55 -8.78 15.29 -13.51
C ARG A 55 -9.62 14.09 -13.98
N PRO A 56 -10.27 14.17 -15.15
CA PRO A 56 -11.24 13.17 -15.62
C PRO A 56 -10.65 11.77 -15.84
N ILE A 57 -9.33 11.68 -16.08
CA ILE A 57 -8.63 10.39 -16.25
C ILE A 57 -8.06 9.91 -14.90
N ALA A 58 -7.50 10.81 -14.09
CA ALA A 58 -6.89 10.43 -12.81
C ALA A 58 -7.92 10.02 -11.76
N GLY A 59 -9.06 10.72 -11.69
CA GLY A 59 -10.12 10.47 -10.71
C GLY A 59 -10.59 9.02 -10.67
N PRO A 60 -11.07 8.45 -11.79
CA PRO A 60 -11.51 7.06 -11.83
C PRO A 60 -10.41 6.07 -11.45
N ILE A 61 -9.18 6.31 -11.92
CA ILE A 61 -8.03 5.44 -11.64
C ILE A 61 -7.68 5.44 -10.16
N THR A 62 -7.64 6.63 -9.53
CA THR A 62 -7.37 6.79 -8.10
C THR A 62 -8.46 6.12 -7.26
N VAL A 63 -9.74 6.28 -7.62
CA VAL A 63 -10.85 5.62 -6.94
C VAL A 63 -10.74 4.10 -7.03
N ILE A 64 -10.48 3.54 -8.22
CA ILE A 64 -10.31 2.09 -8.41
C ILE A 64 -9.10 1.59 -7.61
N ALA A 65 -7.97 2.30 -7.62
CA ALA A 65 -6.78 1.92 -6.87
C ALA A 65 -7.05 1.87 -5.36
N ILE A 66 -7.74 2.87 -4.82
CA ILE A 66 -8.14 2.90 -3.40
C ILE A 66 -9.05 1.71 -3.08
N ILE A 67 -10.03 1.41 -3.93
CA ILE A 67 -10.92 0.26 -3.75
C ILE A 67 -10.10 -1.03 -3.74
N LEU A 68 -9.22 -1.27 -4.72
CA LEU A 68 -8.42 -2.49 -4.79
C LEU A 68 -7.52 -2.70 -3.57
N ILE A 69 -6.95 -1.62 -3.02
CA ILE A 69 -6.13 -1.67 -1.80
C ILE A 69 -7.01 -1.95 -0.57
N LEU A 70 -8.20 -1.35 -0.49
CA LEU A 70 -9.09 -1.50 0.67
C LEU A 70 -9.89 -2.81 0.67
N LEU A 71 -10.19 -3.39 -0.49
CA LEU A 71 -10.94 -4.64 -0.62
C LEU A 71 -10.39 -5.80 0.23
N PRO A 72 -9.09 -6.16 0.18
CA PRO A 72 -8.55 -7.23 1.03
C PRO A 72 -8.61 -6.85 2.51
N LEU A 73 -8.42 -5.58 2.86
CA LEU A 73 -8.50 -5.11 4.24
C LEU A 73 -9.92 -5.28 4.80
N PHE A 74 -10.95 -4.88 4.05
CA PHE A 74 -12.35 -5.11 4.42
C PHE A 74 -12.70 -6.60 4.50
N LYS A 75 -12.21 -7.43 3.57
CA LYS A 75 -12.39 -8.89 3.62
C LYS A 75 -11.74 -9.53 4.84
N VAL A 76 -10.57 -9.08 5.27
CA VAL A 76 -9.89 -9.59 6.48
C VAL A 76 -10.67 -9.18 7.74
N ILE A 77 -11.18 -7.94 7.79
CA ILE A 77 -11.94 -7.43 8.95
C ILE A 77 -13.31 -8.12 9.07
N LEU A 78 -14.08 -8.24 7.98
CA LEU A 78 -15.38 -8.94 7.96
C LEU A 78 -15.24 -10.47 7.97
N GLY A 79 -14.17 -11.00 7.38
CA GLY A 79 -13.91 -12.44 7.20
C GLY A 79 -13.41 -13.16 8.45
N ARG A 80 -13.06 -12.44 9.52
CA ARG A 80 -12.81 -13.02 10.85
C ARG A 80 -14.01 -13.79 11.44
N ARG A 81 -15.17 -13.81 10.76
CA ARG A 81 -16.34 -14.63 11.11
C ARG A 81 -16.58 -15.85 10.21
N ARG A 82 -15.80 -16.07 9.13
CA ARG A 82 -16.08 -17.12 8.13
C ARG A 82 -14.96 -18.17 7.94
N GLY A 83 -13.86 -18.07 8.68
CA GLY A 83 -12.72 -19.01 8.57
C GLY A 83 -12.90 -20.37 9.27
N ALA A 84 -14.12 -20.78 9.64
CA ALA A 84 -14.37 -22.06 10.33
C ALA A 84 -14.98 -23.16 9.44
N GLU A 85 -15.42 -22.88 8.20
CA GLU A 85 -16.25 -23.84 7.44
C GLU A 85 -15.57 -24.54 6.25
N THR A 86 -14.31 -24.24 5.91
CA THR A 86 -13.65 -24.83 4.70
C THR A 86 -12.74 -26.03 4.98
N ASN A 87 -12.64 -26.52 6.22
CA ASN A 87 -11.88 -27.74 6.56
C ASN A 87 -12.75 -29.00 6.75
N ALA A 88 -13.99 -29.01 6.25
CA ALA A 88 -14.91 -30.14 6.38
C ALA A 88 -15.52 -30.57 5.04
N ALA A 89 -14.68 -30.76 4.01
CA ALA A 89 -15.04 -31.48 2.80
C ALA A 89 -14.00 -32.56 2.51
#